data_AF-A0AAV3XEB9-F1
#
_entry.id   AF-A0AAV3XEB9-F1
#
_cell.length_a   1.000
_cell.length_b   1.000
_cell.length_c   1.000
_cell.angle_alpha   90.00
_cell.angle_beta   90.00
_cell.angle_gamma   90.00
#
_symmetry.space_group_name_H-M   'P 1'
#
loop_
_entity.id
_entity.type
_entity.pdbx_description
1 polymer ?
#
loop_
_entity_poly.entity_id
_entity_poly.type
_entity_poly.pdbx_seq_one_letter_code
_entity_poly.pdbx_strand_id
1 'polypeptide(L)' 'MFNEREGNQIKTIYRAVTLGTIWQFLKLEGQLVSIDLSEYYIRDIKKILGILSLAIQNFRNPVF' A
#
# COMPACT_ATOMS: atom_id res chain seq x y z
N MET A 1 2.57 -0.95 -18.65
CA MET A 1 2.31 -1.76 -17.43
C MET A 1 0.91 -2.39 -17.49
N PHE A 2 0.53 -3.35 -16.63
CA PHE A 2 -0.82 -3.99 -16.67
C PHE A 2 -1.96 -2.96 -16.50
N ASN A 3 -1.94 -2.15 -15.46
CA ASN A 3 -3.00 -1.15 -15.20
C ASN A 3 -3.15 -0.11 -16.32
N GLU A 4 -2.04 0.38 -16.87
CA GLU A 4 -2.06 1.34 -17.99
C GLU A 4 -2.67 0.72 -19.26
N ARG A 5 -2.39 -0.57 -19.51
CA ARG A 5 -2.96 -1.30 -20.65
C ARG A 5 -4.45 -1.52 -20.49
N GLU A 6 -4.93 -1.65 -19.25
CA GLU A 6 -6.36 -1.75 -18.91
C GLU A 6 -7.05 -0.37 -18.83
N GLY A 7 -6.39 0.73 -19.22
CA GLY A 7 -6.95 2.08 -19.16
C GLY A 7 -7.13 2.65 -17.75
N ASN A 8 -6.66 1.94 -16.73
CA ASN A 8 -6.72 2.37 -15.34
C ASN A 8 -5.55 3.32 -15.05
N GLN A 9 -5.79 4.63 -15.08
CA GLN A 9 -4.82 5.68 -14.73
C GLN A 9 -4.54 5.76 -13.22
N ILE A 10 -4.24 4.61 -12.59
CA ILE A 10 -3.89 4.51 -11.18
C ILE A 10 -2.43 4.91 -11.03
N LYS A 11 -2.18 6.14 -10.55
CA LYS A 11 -0.83 6.69 -10.36
C LYS A 11 -0.04 5.97 -9.27
N THR A 12 -0.72 5.56 -8.20
CA THR A 12 -0.10 4.95 -7.02
C THR A 12 -0.92 3.75 -6.55
N ILE A 13 -0.27 2.62 -6.29
CA ILE A 13 -0.90 1.43 -5.70
C ILE A 13 -0.28 1.17 -4.33
N TYR A 14 -1.10 1.15 -3.29
CA TYR A 14 -0.71 0.69 -1.97
C TYR A 14 -1.13 -0.78 -1.80
N ARG A 15 -0.23 -1.62 -1.27
CA ARG A 15 -0.48 -3.05 -1.07
C ARG A 15 -0.09 -3.46 0.34
N ALA A 16 -0.81 -4.45 0.87
CA ALA A 16 -0.43 -5.19 2.06
C ALA A 16 -0.18 -6.65 1.64
N VAL A 17 0.92 -7.23 2.11
CA VAL A 17 1.26 -8.65 1.96
C VAL A 17 1.21 -9.29 3.33
N THR A 18 0.59 -10.46 3.43
CA THR A 18 0.43 -11.17 4.70
C THR A 18 1.09 -12.54 4.65
N LEU A 19 1.78 -12.90 5.73
CA LEU A 19 2.31 -14.24 5.99
C LEU A 19 1.87 -14.67 7.38
N GLY A 20 0.77 -15.43 7.42
CA GLY A 20 0.12 -15.82 8.68
C GLY A 20 -0.31 -14.58 9.48
N THR A 21 0.41 -14.31 10.56
CA THR A 21 0.14 -13.18 11.47
C THR A 21 0.98 -11.94 11.17
N ILE A 22 1.89 -11.98 10.20
CA ILE A 22 2.78 -10.87 9.83
C ILE A 22 2.22 -10.13 8.62
N TRP A 23 2.27 -8.80 8.67
CA TRP A 23 1.89 -7.88 7.60
C TRP A 23 3.10 -7.04 7.19
N GLN A 24 3.24 -6.81 5.89
CA GLN A 24 4.20 -5.86 5.29
C GLN A 24 3.48 -4.99 4.26
N PHE A 25 3.99 -3.79 4.04
CA PHE A 25 3.33 -2.79 3.18
C PHE A 25 4.25 -2.33 2.04
N LEU A 26 3.65 -2.12 0.87
CA LEU A 26 4.34 -1.72 -0.33
C LEU A 26 3.60 -0.58 -1.04
N LYS A 27 4.35 0.23 -1.77
CA LYS A 27 3.87 1.30 -2.64
C LYS A 27 4.46 1.12 -4.04
N LEU A 28 3.62 1.11 -5.07
CA LEU A 28 4.06 1.16 -6.47
C LEU A 28 3.68 2.51 -7.06
N GLU A 29 4.64 3.20 -7.67
CA GLU A 29 4.45 4.45 -8.41
C GLU A 29 5.16 4.37 -9.76
N GLY A 30 4.39 4.36 -10.84
CA GLY A 30 4.93 3.97 -12.15
C GLY A 30 5.63 2.61 -12.04
N GLN A 31 6.91 2.55 -12.34
CA GLN A 31 7.74 1.33 -12.28
C GLN A 31 8.56 1.20 -10.98
N LEU A 32 8.44 2.14 -10.04
CA LEU A 32 9.19 2.14 -8.78
C LEU A 32 8.38 1.45 -7.68
N VAL A 33 8.96 0.42 -7.06
CA VAL A 33 8.40 -0.25 -5.88
C VAL A 33 9.18 0.17 -4.64
N SER A 34 8.46 0.69 -3.65
CA SER A 34 8.98 0.95 -2.30
C SER A 34 8.38 -0.05 -1.32
N ILE A 35 9.22 -0.63 -0.48
CA ILE A 35 8.85 -1.64 0.51
C ILE A 35 9.15 -1.09 1.90
N ASP A 36 8.17 -1.16 2.81
CA ASP A 36 8.45 -1.01 4.24
C ASP A 36 9.00 -2.34 4.77
N LEU A 37 10.26 -2.31 5.20
CA LEU A 37 10.96 -3.48 5.75
C LEU A 37 10.49 -3.86 7.15
N SER A 38 9.63 -3.04 7.77
CA SER A 38 9.04 -3.33 9.07
C SER A 38 8.01 -4.45 8.97
N GLU A 39 8.10 -5.41 9.89
CA GLU A 39 7.08 -6.44 10.06
C GLU A 39 6.05 -6.00 11.11
N TYR A 40 4.77 -6.12 10.77
CA TYR A 40 3.67 -5.76 11.65
C TYR A 40 2.88 -7.00 12.04
N TYR A 41 2.84 -7.34 13.32
CA TYR A 41 2.07 -8.49 13.78
C TYR A 41 0.59 -8.13 13.87
N ILE A 42 -0.31 -9.08 13.59
CA ILE A 42 -1.78 -8.87 13.59
C ILE A 42 -2.30 -8.32 14.93
N ARG A 43 -1.59 -8.60 16.03
CA ARG A 43 -1.89 -8.06 17.37
C ARG A 43 -1.75 -6.53 17.43
N ASP A 44 -0.91 -5.94 16.58
CA ASP A 44 -0.68 -4.50 16.48
C ASP A 44 -1.74 -3.83 15.59
N ILE A 45 -3.01 -4.23 15.76
CA ILE A 45 -4.11 -3.92 14.85
C ILE A 45 -4.34 -2.42 14.67
N LYS A 46 -4.12 -1.62 15.71
CA LYS A 46 -4.20 -0.14 15.63
C LYS A 46 -3.20 0.42 14.62
N LYS A 47 -1.99 -0.14 14.58
CA LYS A 47 -0.93 0.31 13.67
C LYS A 47 -1.24 -0.12 12.23
N ILE A 48 -1.65 -1.37 12.04
CA ILE A 48 -2.09 -1.90 10.74
C ILE A 48 -3.24 -1.06 10.16
N LEU A 49 -4.27 -0.80 10.96
CA LEU A 49 -5.41 0.03 10.54
C LEU A 49 -5.01 1.48 10.27
N GLY A 50 -4.07 2.04 11.04
CA GLY A 50 -3.53 3.37 10.77
C GLY A 50 -2.84 3.47 9.41
N ILE A 51 -2.01 2.48 9.06
CA ILE A 51 -1.32 2.41 7.76
C ILE A 51 -2.33 2.27 6.62
N LEU A 52 -3.31 1.36 6.75
CA LEU A 52 -4.36 1.19 5.74
C LEU A 52 -5.22 2.45 5.57
N SER A 53 -5.56 3.13 6.67
CA SER A 53 -6.30 4.38 6.63
C SER A 53 -5.51 5.48 5.90
N LEU A 54 -4.21 5.61 6.18
CA LEU A 54 -3.34 6.55 5.48
C LEU A 54 -3.28 6.27 3.98
N ALA A 55 -3.16 5.00 3.59
CA ALA A 55 -3.17 4.59 2.18
C ALA A 55 -4.48 4.98 1.47
N ILE A 56 -5.63 4.79 2.12
CA ILE A 56 -6.95 5.17 1.59
C ILE A 56 -7.09 6.69 1.48
N GLN A 57 -6.62 7.44 2.48
CA GLN A 57 -6.65 8.90 2.47
C GLN A 57 -5.79 9.47 1.32
N ASN A 58 -4.57 8.94 1.13
CA ASN A 58 -3.68 9.36 0.04
C ASN A 58 -4.22 8.99 -1.35
N PHE A 59 -5.03 7.93 -1.46
CA PHE A 59 -5.76 7.63 -2.70
C PHE A 59 -6.82 8.69 -3.02
N ARG A 60 -7.50 9.22 -2.00
CA ARG A 60 -8.55 10.25 -2.17
C ARG A 60 -7.98 11.64 -2.42
N ASN A 61 -6.83 11.96 -1.82
CA ASN A 61 -6.11 13.22 -2.02
C ASN A 61 -4.66 12.92 -2.39
N PRO A 62 -4.33 12.77 -3.69
CA PRO A 62 -2.93 12.77 -4.11
C PRO A 62 -2.36 14.16 -3.81
N VAL A 63 -1.57 14.27 -2.73
CA VAL A 63 -0.82 15.49 -2.43
C VAL A 63 0.08 15.78 -3.63
N PHE A 64 -0.12 16.96 -4.23
CA PHE A 64 0.75 17.50 -5.28
C PHE A 64 2.05 18.01 -4.68
#